data_AF-A0A3P6SZS8-F1
#
_entry.id   AF-A0A3P6SZS8-F1
#
_cell.length_a   1.000
_cell.length_b   1.000
_cell.length_c   1.000
_cell.angle_alpha   90.00
_cell.angle_beta   90.00
_cell.angle_gamma   90.00
#
_symmetry.space_group_name_H-M   'P 1'
#
loop_
_entity.id
_entity.type
_entity.pdbx_description
1 polymer ?
#
loop_
_entity_poly.entity_id
_entity_poly.type
_entity_poly.pdbx_seq_one_letter_code
_entity_poly.pdbx_strand_id
1 'polypeptide(L)'
;MLLRLNAVAGILGTKTIIVKKASKKAARKEHDHGLAAPRNLSYFRLDGHSTLYALEALQIFWEILFKKGKMFDLTTVILFGATLMTAACSVPKLREFSFVSDSSDFYNWTRLSRELIAEKGGKPVIPVCSPMKNCTADLECHGGKCVGIAVGTCNCGACLQFAPCKSDVDCGGLRGACTNQKYCDCDKGFKCAGLKGIFDALLTVCNRKECKPNKSSCFGLPCNDGICTCASQP
;
A
#
# COMPACT_ATOMS: atom_id res chain seq x y z
N MET A 1 22.14 -64.43 29.44
CA MET A 1 21.59 -63.08 29.62
C MET A 1 20.85 -62.72 28.34
N LEU A 2 19.55 -63.03 28.27
CA LEU A 2 18.72 -62.92 27.06
C LEU A 2 17.57 -61.96 27.39
N LEU A 3 17.62 -60.73 26.87
CA LEU A 3 16.58 -59.72 27.10
C LEU A 3 15.48 -59.87 26.05
N ARG A 4 14.25 -60.11 26.51
CA ARG A 4 13.02 -60.07 25.72
C ARG A 4 12.60 -58.62 25.50
N LEU A 5 12.41 -58.23 24.24
CA LEU A 5 11.73 -57.00 23.82
C LEU A 5 10.23 -57.29 23.68
N ASN A 6 9.40 -56.62 24.47
CA ASN A 6 7.95 -56.61 24.30
C ASN A 6 7.57 -55.47 23.34
N ALA A 7 6.85 -55.83 22.28
CA ALA A 7 6.23 -54.91 21.33
C ALA A 7 4.91 -54.36 21.91
N VAL A 8 4.70 -53.05 21.80
CA VAL A 8 3.42 -52.40 22.09
C VAL A 8 2.80 -51.97 20.75
N ALA A 9 1.71 -52.65 20.39
CA ALA A 9 0.86 -52.32 19.25
C ALA A 9 -0.13 -51.23 19.65
N GLY A 10 -0.03 -50.05 19.03
CA GLY A 10 -0.95 -48.93 19.19
C GLY A 10 -1.91 -48.84 18.01
N ILE A 11 -3.20 -48.85 18.33
CA ILE A 11 -4.36 -49.03 17.46
C ILE A 11 -4.59 -47.84 16.53
N LEU A 12 -4.81 -48.14 15.24
CA LEU A 12 -5.27 -47.21 14.20
C LEU A 12 -6.67 -46.66 14.52
N GLY A 13 -6.82 -45.34 14.48
CA GLY A 13 -8.11 -44.64 14.41
C GLY A 13 -8.17 -43.75 13.17
N THR A 14 -8.49 -44.32 12.02
CA THR A 14 -8.76 -43.58 10.78
C THR A 14 -10.16 -42.98 10.83
N LYS A 15 -10.25 -41.65 11.00
CA LYS A 15 -11.50 -40.90 10.79
C LYS A 15 -11.62 -40.47 9.33
N THR A 16 -12.47 -41.16 8.58
CA THR A 16 -12.88 -40.79 7.22
C THR A 16 -13.83 -39.60 7.28
N ILE A 17 -13.41 -38.43 6.79
CA ILE A 17 -14.26 -37.25 6.65
C ILE A 17 -14.84 -37.25 5.23
N ILE A 18 -16.15 -37.51 5.12
CA ILE A 18 -16.90 -37.43 3.87
C ILE A 18 -17.33 -35.98 3.67
N VAL A 19 -16.67 -35.26 2.75
CA VAL A 19 -17.07 -33.91 2.33
C VAL A 19 -18.11 -34.01 1.21
N LYS A 20 -19.37 -33.75 1.52
CA LYS A 20 -20.44 -33.59 0.52
C LYS A 20 -20.25 -32.25 -0.23
N LYS A 21 -19.90 -32.30 -1.51
CA LYS A 21 -19.98 -31.15 -2.43
C LYS A 21 -21.44 -30.83 -2.75
N ALA A 22 -21.93 -29.69 -2.28
CA ALA A 22 -23.17 -29.10 -2.76
C ALA A 22 -22.89 -28.28 -4.04
N SER A 23 -23.31 -28.80 -5.19
CA SER A 23 -23.25 -28.11 -6.48
C SER A 23 -24.48 -27.20 -6.59
N LYS A 24 -24.29 -25.89 -6.44
CA LYS A 24 -25.35 -24.88 -6.61
C LYS A 24 -25.22 -24.29 -8.02
N LYS A 25 -26.01 -24.83 -8.96
CA LYS A 25 -26.30 -24.21 -10.26
C LYS A 25 -27.06 -22.91 -10.02
N ALA A 26 -26.48 -21.78 -10.43
CA ALA A 26 -27.20 -20.53 -10.56
C ALA A 26 -27.21 -20.14 -12.05
N ALA A 27 -28.38 -20.29 -12.67
CA ALA A 27 -28.69 -19.76 -13.98
C ALA A 27 -28.82 -18.22 -13.87
N ARG A 28 -28.19 -17.47 -14.78
CA ARG A 28 -28.37 -16.03 -14.90
C ARG A 28 -29.11 -15.75 -16.20
N LYS A 29 -30.32 -15.21 -16.04
CA LYS A 29 -31.26 -14.76 -17.06
C LYS A 29 -30.89 -13.31 -17.40
N GLU A 30 -30.73 -13.00 -18.69
CA GLU A 30 -30.67 -11.63 -19.21
C GLU A 30 -32.01 -10.94 -18.99
N HIS A 31 -31.96 -9.66 -18.58
CA HIS A 31 -33.02 -8.69 -18.82
C HIS A 31 -32.39 -7.29 -18.83
N ASP A 32 -32.41 -6.68 -20.02
CA ASP A 32 -32.36 -5.25 -20.24
C ASP A 32 -33.55 -4.57 -19.56
N HIS A 33 -33.31 -3.39 -18.96
CA HIS A 33 -34.17 -2.19 -19.02
C HIS A 33 -33.46 -1.05 -18.27
N GLY A 34 -33.24 0.06 -18.97
CA GLY A 34 -32.76 1.30 -18.38
C GLY A 34 -33.84 2.04 -17.59
N LEU A 35 -33.44 2.76 -16.55
CA LEU A 35 -33.64 4.20 -16.36
C LEU A 35 -33.18 4.63 -14.95
N ALA A 36 -32.75 5.89 -14.88
CA ALA A 36 -32.67 6.77 -13.71
C ALA A 36 -31.53 6.56 -12.68
N ALA A 37 -30.70 7.60 -12.60
CA ALA A 37 -29.70 7.83 -11.57
C ALA A 37 -30.32 8.15 -10.20
N PRO A 38 -29.65 7.74 -9.10
CA PRO A 38 -29.79 8.42 -7.83
C PRO A 38 -28.48 9.08 -7.36
N ARG A 39 -28.69 10.15 -6.59
CA ARG A 39 -27.71 11.04 -5.96
C ARG A 39 -26.99 10.35 -4.81
N ASN A 40 -25.74 10.80 -4.59
CA ASN A 40 -24.93 10.78 -3.36
C ASN A 40 -25.43 9.90 -2.20
N LEU A 41 -24.73 8.79 -1.96
CA LEU A 41 -24.66 8.15 -0.65
C LEU A 41 -23.19 7.84 -0.32
N SER A 42 -22.67 8.49 0.70
CA SER A 42 -21.36 8.24 1.29
C SER A 42 -21.39 6.92 2.04
N TYR A 43 -20.69 5.90 1.54
CA TYR A 43 -20.48 4.64 2.25
C TYR A 43 -19.16 4.74 3.05
N PHE A 44 -19.27 4.83 4.38
CA PHE A 44 -18.16 4.51 5.27
C PHE A 44 -18.01 2.99 5.29
N ARG A 45 -16.97 2.47 4.64
CA ARG A 45 -16.54 1.08 4.78
C ARG A 45 -15.60 1.03 5.98
N LEU A 46 -16.12 0.55 7.11
CA LEU A 46 -15.29 0.14 8.24
C LEU A 46 -14.75 -1.26 7.93
N ASP A 47 -13.51 -1.34 7.45
CA ASP A 47 -12.81 -2.61 7.26
C ASP A 47 -12.42 -3.17 8.63
N GLY A 48 -13.30 -4.01 9.18
CA GLY A 48 -13.05 -4.84 10.34
C GLY A 48 -12.11 -5.98 9.99
N HIS A 49 -10.82 -5.84 10.30
CA HIS A 49 -9.89 -6.98 10.35
C HIS A 49 -8.74 -6.82 11.35
N SER A 50 -8.86 -5.86 12.30
CA SER A 50 -7.90 -5.65 13.39
C SER A 50 -8.29 -6.33 14.71
N THR A 51 -9.47 -6.95 14.80
CA THR A 51 -9.95 -7.56 16.05
C THR A 51 -9.50 -9.01 16.25
N LEU A 52 -9.06 -9.71 15.19
CA LEU A 52 -8.71 -11.14 15.31
C LEU A 52 -7.32 -11.36 15.90
N TYR A 53 -6.34 -10.50 15.59
CA TYR A 53 -4.98 -10.61 16.12
C TYR A 53 -4.86 -10.14 17.58
N ALA A 54 -5.75 -9.24 18.01
CA ALA A 54 -5.82 -8.82 19.41
C ALA A 54 -6.34 -9.95 20.32
N LEU A 55 -7.25 -10.80 19.82
CA LEU A 55 -7.82 -11.90 20.59
C LEU A 55 -6.82 -13.05 20.81
N GLU A 56 -5.99 -13.40 19.81
CA GLU A 56 -4.95 -14.44 19.99
C GLU A 56 -3.83 -13.99 20.95
N ALA A 57 -3.44 -12.72 20.91
CA ALA A 57 -2.45 -12.17 21.85
C ALA A 57 -2.99 -12.08 23.29
N LEU A 58 -4.27 -11.73 23.46
CA LEU A 58 -4.94 -11.74 24.76
C LEU A 58 -5.05 -13.16 25.35
N GLN A 59 -5.25 -14.17 24.51
CA GLN A 59 -5.38 -15.56 24.97
C GLN A 59 -4.05 -16.15 25.46
N ILE A 60 -2.93 -15.81 24.81
CA ILE A 60 -1.58 -16.20 25.28
C ILE A 60 -1.22 -15.45 26.57
N PHE A 61 -1.57 -14.17 26.67
CA PHE A 61 -1.31 -13.36 27.86
C PHE A 61 -2.13 -13.82 29.08
N TRP A 62 -3.37 -14.26 28.86
CA TRP A 62 -4.25 -14.83 29.89
C TRP A 62 -3.68 -16.13 30.48
N GLU A 63 -3.17 -17.05 29.64
CA GLU A 63 -2.54 -18.30 30.08
C GLU A 63 -1.25 -18.07 30.88
N ILE A 64 -0.46 -17.05 30.52
CA ILE A 64 0.77 -16.68 31.23
C ILE A 64 0.45 -16.08 32.61
N LEU A 65 -0.60 -15.26 32.71
CA LEU A 65 -1.00 -14.61 33.95
C LEU A 65 -1.60 -15.59 34.98
N PHE A 66 -2.38 -16.58 34.55
CA PHE A 66 -3.07 -17.49 35.48
C PHE A 66 -2.23 -18.68 35.96
N LYS A 67 -1.16 -19.07 35.24
CA LYS A 67 -0.36 -20.25 35.62
C LYS A 67 0.53 -20.07 36.85
N LYS A 68 0.67 -18.86 37.40
CA LYS A 68 1.58 -18.59 38.53
C LYS A 68 0.92 -18.30 39.89
N GLY A 69 -0.42 -18.36 40.00
CA GLY A 69 -1.11 -18.28 41.30
C GLY A 69 -0.81 -17.03 42.13
N LYS A 70 -0.26 -15.98 41.52
CA LYS A 70 0.02 -14.70 42.18
C LYS A 70 -1.05 -13.71 41.75
N MET A 71 -1.90 -13.37 42.71
CA MET A 71 -2.92 -12.34 42.60
C MET A 71 -2.21 -10.99 42.43
N PHE A 72 -2.15 -10.47 41.20
CA PHE A 72 -1.59 -9.16 40.93
C PHE A 72 -2.63 -8.07 41.23
N ASP A 73 -2.21 -7.04 41.94
CA ASP A 73 -3.00 -5.85 42.23
C ASP A 73 -3.37 -5.12 40.92
N LEU A 74 -4.64 -4.72 40.82
CA LEU A 74 -5.28 -4.13 39.63
C LEU A 74 -4.52 -2.88 39.13
N THR A 75 -3.85 -2.17 40.03
CA THR A 75 -2.98 -1.02 39.73
C THR A 75 -1.75 -1.38 38.89
N THR A 76 -1.19 -2.58 39.04
CA THR A 76 0.01 -3.03 38.30
C THR A 76 -0.31 -3.34 36.84
N VAL A 77 -1.51 -3.87 36.55
CA VAL A 77 -1.95 -4.21 35.20
C VAL A 77 -2.15 -2.95 34.35
N ILE A 78 -2.65 -1.87 34.95
CA ILE A 78 -2.87 -0.59 34.26
C ILE A 78 -1.54 0.09 33.91
N LEU A 79 -0.50 -0.05 34.75
CA LEU A 79 0.82 0.54 34.51
C LEU A 79 1.63 -0.17 33.40
N PHE A 80 1.47 -1.48 33.23
CA PHE A 80 2.18 -2.22 32.17
C PHE A 80 1.58 -2.05 30.77
N GLY A 81 0.30 -1.64 30.65
CA GLY A 81 -0.34 -1.40 29.36
C GLY A 81 0.17 -0.16 28.61
N ALA A 82 0.81 0.78 29.29
CA ALA A 82 1.19 2.08 28.72
C ALA A 82 2.62 2.16 28.16
N THR A 83 3.49 1.17 28.40
CA THR A 83 4.93 1.28 28.13
C THR A 83 5.46 0.48 26.93
N LEU A 84 4.65 -0.32 26.23
CA LEU A 84 5.15 -1.28 25.23
C LEU A 84 4.83 -0.99 23.74
N MET A 85 4.50 0.25 23.37
CA MET A 85 4.17 0.60 21.96
C MET A 85 5.10 1.65 21.32
N THR A 86 6.31 1.86 21.84
CA THR A 86 7.26 2.83 21.27
C THR A 86 8.61 2.20 20.96
N ALA A 87 8.67 1.36 19.92
CA ALA A 87 9.95 1.08 19.25
C ALA A 87 9.73 0.61 17.81
N ALA A 88 10.50 1.23 16.90
CA ALA A 88 10.78 0.81 15.52
C ALA A 88 9.74 1.15 14.43
N CYS A 89 9.33 2.41 14.31
CA CYS A 89 9.02 3.09 13.05
C CYS A 89 8.92 4.59 13.35
N SER A 90 10.06 5.29 13.38
CA SER A 90 10.08 6.73 13.66
C SER A 90 9.44 7.50 12.49
N VAL A 91 8.12 7.65 12.53
CA VAL A 91 7.38 8.54 11.65
C VAL A 91 7.65 9.98 12.11
N PRO A 92 8.28 10.85 11.30
CA PRO A 92 8.37 12.26 11.65
C PRO A 92 6.95 12.85 11.67
N LYS A 93 6.64 13.45 12.83
CA LYS A 93 5.41 14.18 13.16
C LYS A 93 5.14 15.24 12.08
N LEU A 94 4.05 15.06 11.31
CA LEU A 94 3.60 16.04 10.34
C LEU A 94 3.18 17.32 11.07
N ARG A 95 3.78 18.44 10.65
CA ARG A 95 3.44 19.79 11.09
C ARG A 95 2.08 20.15 10.49
N GLU A 96 1.11 20.46 11.35
CA GLU A 96 -0.17 21.06 10.98
C GLU A 96 0.08 22.32 10.14
N PHE A 97 -0.44 22.31 8.91
CA PHE A 97 -0.52 23.50 8.07
C PHE A 97 -1.94 24.04 8.24
N SER A 98 -2.06 25.11 9.02
CA SER A 98 -3.27 25.92 9.12
C SER A 98 -3.52 26.62 7.78
N PHE A 99 -4.56 26.20 7.08
CA PHE A 99 -5.05 26.86 5.87
C PHE A 99 -5.83 28.12 6.29
N VAL A 100 -5.22 29.29 6.10
CA VAL A 100 -5.93 30.56 6.15
C VAL A 100 -6.55 30.76 4.77
N SER A 101 -7.87 30.62 4.71
CA SER A 101 -8.67 30.92 3.51
C SER A 101 -8.95 32.41 3.49
N ASP A 102 -8.11 33.21 2.82
CA ASP A 102 -8.44 34.60 2.53
C ASP A 102 -9.23 34.69 1.21
N SER A 103 -10.41 35.30 1.30
CA SER A 103 -11.49 35.24 0.30
C SER A 103 -11.55 36.50 -0.59
N SER A 104 -10.45 37.26 -0.67
CA SER A 104 -10.44 38.60 -1.29
C SER A 104 -9.95 38.68 -2.74
N ASP A 105 -9.48 37.60 -3.36
CA ASP A 105 -8.77 37.69 -4.65
C ASP A 105 -9.63 37.46 -5.90
N PHE A 106 -10.96 37.57 -5.80
CA PHE A 106 -11.82 37.36 -6.99
C PHE A 106 -11.88 38.57 -7.94
N TYR A 107 -11.44 39.76 -7.50
CA TYR A 107 -11.53 40.99 -8.32
C TYR A 107 -10.23 41.42 -9.01
N ASN A 108 -9.11 40.72 -8.82
CA ASN A 108 -7.82 41.11 -9.39
C ASN A 108 -7.43 40.33 -10.67
N TRP A 109 -8.21 39.31 -11.06
CA TRP A 109 -7.88 38.44 -12.18
C TRP A 109 -7.89 39.16 -13.55
N THR A 110 -8.82 40.10 -13.75
CA THR A 110 -9.00 40.80 -15.03
C THR A 110 -7.96 41.91 -15.32
N ARG A 111 -7.09 42.24 -14.35
CA ARG A 111 -5.96 43.16 -14.53
C ARG A 111 -4.67 42.40 -14.90
N LEU A 112 -4.39 41.29 -14.22
CA LEU A 112 -3.28 40.38 -14.53
C LEU A 112 -3.42 39.72 -15.91
N SER A 113 -4.63 39.40 -16.37
CA SER A 113 -4.83 38.86 -17.72
C SER A 113 -4.47 39.85 -18.84
N ARG A 114 -4.55 41.17 -18.60
CA ARG A 114 -4.23 42.19 -19.61
C ARG A 114 -2.74 42.50 -19.68
N GLU A 115 -2.00 42.36 -18.58
CA GLU A 115 -0.55 42.54 -18.57
C GLU A 115 0.20 41.35 -19.20
N LEU A 116 -0.33 40.13 -19.10
CA LEU A 116 0.24 38.95 -19.80
C LEU A 116 0.06 38.98 -21.33
N ILE A 117 -0.93 39.71 -21.84
CA ILE A 117 -1.16 39.84 -23.29
C ILE A 117 -0.25 40.92 -23.90
N ALA A 118 0.28 41.86 -23.10
CA ALA A 118 1.11 42.95 -23.57
C ALA A 118 2.61 42.60 -23.75
N GLU A 119 3.09 41.47 -23.21
CA GLU A 119 4.52 41.11 -23.18
C GLU A 119 4.93 39.91 -24.05
N LYS A 120 4.03 39.26 -24.81
CA LYS A 120 4.43 38.12 -25.67
C LYS A 120 3.88 38.17 -27.09
N GLY A 121 4.63 38.86 -27.95
CA GLY A 121 4.77 38.48 -29.37
C GLY A 121 5.50 37.14 -29.57
N GLY A 122 5.46 36.23 -28.60
CA GLY A 122 6.01 34.88 -28.70
C GLY A 122 4.94 33.92 -29.16
N LYS A 123 5.12 33.36 -30.37
CA LYS A 123 4.30 32.25 -30.89
C LYS A 123 4.12 31.18 -29.79
N PRO A 124 2.90 30.69 -29.52
CA PRO A 124 2.71 29.60 -28.58
C PRO A 124 3.55 28.41 -29.06
N VAL A 125 4.59 28.06 -28.30
CA VAL A 125 5.40 26.88 -28.56
C VAL A 125 4.51 25.70 -28.17
N ILE A 126 3.81 25.15 -29.17
CA ILE A 126 3.06 23.92 -28.99
C ILE A 126 4.10 22.83 -28.72
N PRO A 127 4.11 22.22 -27.53
CA PRO A 127 5.10 21.22 -27.23
C PRO A 127 4.91 20.03 -28.19
N VAL A 128 5.99 19.61 -28.83
CA VAL A 128 5.99 18.53 -29.81
C VAL A 128 6.20 17.20 -29.08
N CYS A 129 5.48 16.16 -29.50
CA CYS A 129 5.69 14.82 -28.97
C CYS A 129 7.13 14.35 -29.28
N SER A 130 7.85 13.92 -28.24
CA SER A 130 9.19 13.34 -28.38
C SER A 130 9.11 11.82 -28.20
N PRO A 131 9.42 11.01 -29.23
CA PRO A 131 9.36 9.56 -29.11
C PRO A 131 10.39 9.07 -28.09
N MET A 132 10.06 7.96 -27.40
CA MET A 132 10.89 7.31 -26.39
C MET A 132 11.24 8.16 -25.16
N LYS A 133 10.64 9.35 -25.00
CA LYS A 133 10.75 10.14 -23.78
C LYS A 133 10.06 9.40 -22.62
N ASN A 134 10.68 9.34 -21.45
CA ASN A 134 10.04 8.78 -20.26
C ASN A 134 8.79 9.58 -19.89
N CYS A 135 7.77 8.88 -19.43
CA CYS A 135 6.51 9.49 -19.04
C CYS A 135 5.83 8.73 -17.91
N THR A 136 5.06 9.44 -17.09
CA THR A 136 4.17 8.84 -16.08
C THR A 136 2.70 8.94 -16.43
N ALA A 137 2.36 9.75 -17.44
CA ALA A 137 1.02 9.95 -17.94
C ALA A 137 1.04 10.41 -19.42
N ASP A 138 -0.07 10.17 -20.13
CA ASP A 138 -0.24 10.57 -21.54
C ASP A 138 0.00 12.07 -21.79
N LEU A 139 -0.32 12.93 -20.81
CA LEU A 139 -0.18 14.38 -20.96
C LEU A 139 1.28 14.82 -21.15
N GLU A 140 2.24 14.06 -20.65
CA GLU A 140 3.68 14.36 -20.76
C GLU A 140 4.25 14.10 -22.16
N CYS A 141 3.49 13.39 -23.00
CA CYS A 141 3.83 13.04 -24.37
C CYS A 141 3.29 14.03 -25.41
N HIS A 142 2.60 15.11 -25.01
CA HIS A 142 2.21 16.22 -25.90
C HIS A 142 1.58 15.79 -27.25
N GLY A 143 0.54 14.95 -27.18
CA GLY A 143 -0.13 14.39 -28.36
C GLY A 143 0.23 12.94 -28.67
N GLY A 144 1.21 12.38 -27.97
CA GLY A 144 1.47 10.93 -27.94
C GLY A 144 0.71 10.18 -26.84
N LYS A 145 1.03 8.89 -26.71
CA LYS A 145 0.57 8.01 -25.62
C LYS A 145 1.75 7.57 -24.76
N CYS A 146 1.53 7.47 -23.46
CA CYS A 146 2.51 6.92 -22.54
C CYS A 146 2.28 5.41 -22.41
N VAL A 147 3.18 4.62 -22.96
CA VAL A 147 3.03 3.15 -22.99
C VAL A 147 4.09 2.48 -22.11
N GLY A 148 3.67 1.47 -21.35
CA GLY A 148 4.53 0.74 -20.42
C GLY A 148 3.71 -0.20 -19.55
N ILE A 149 4.40 -1.00 -18.73
CA ILE A 149 3.74 -1.91 -17.79
C ILE A 149 3.26 -1.10 -16.59
N ALA A 150 1.94 -1.02 -16.42
CA ALA A 150 1.29 -0.36 -15.28
C ALA A 150 1.81 1.07 -15.03
N VAL A 151 1.94 1.86 -16.09
CA VAL A 151 2.38 3.27 -16.03
C VAL A 151 1.60 4.06 -14.99
N GLY A 152 2.29 4.90 -14.23
CA GLY A 152 1.65 5.76 -13.23
C GLY A 152 1.18 5.02 -11.98
N THR A 153 1.60 3.77 -11.77
CA THR A 153 1.35 3.01 -10.53
C THR A 153 2.64 2.76 -9.75
N CYS A 154 2.56 2.26 -8.52
CA CYS A 154 3.74 2.01 -7.69
C CYS A 154 4.67 0.92 -8.27
N ASN A 155 5.95 1.25 -8.43
CA ASN A 155 6.99 0.32 -8.85
C ASN A 155 7.66 -0.34 -7.64
N CYS A 156 7.14 -1.50 -7.23
CA CYS A 156 7.76 -2.29 -6.16
C CYS A 156 9.04 -3.01 -6.59
N GLY A 157 9.28 -3.18 -7.89
CA GLY A 157 10.50 -3.80 -8.41
C GLY A 157 11.75 -2.95 -8.19
N ALA A 158 11.59 -1.67 -7.81
CA ALA A 158 12.69 -0.79 -7.45
C ALA A 158 13.41 -1.22 -6.17
N CYS A 159 12.74 -1.94 -5.26
CA CYS A 159 13.41 -2.53 -4.10
C CYS A 159 13.97 -3.91 -4.47
N LEU A 160 15.29 -4.02 -4.53
CA LEU A 160 15.99 -5.27 -4.83
C LEU A 160 16.39 -5.96 -3.52
N GLN A 161 15.75 -7.09 -3.22
CA GLN A 161 16.03 -7.87 -2.01
C GLN A 161 17.53 -8.24 -1.96
N PHE A 162 18.13 -8.08 -0.78
CA PHE A 162 19.54 -8.36 -0.47
C PHE A 162 20.57 -7.48 -1.22
N ALA A 163 20.14 -6.46 -1.97
CA ALA A 163 21.06 -5.49 -2.56
C ALA A 163 21.80 -4.70 -1.46
N PRO A 164 23.09 -4.39 -1.62
CA PRO A 164 23.84 -3.61 -0.65
C PRO A 164 23.27 -2.19 -0.55
N CYS A 165 23.17 -1.64 0.67
CA CYS A 165 22.61 -0.33 0.91
C CYS A 165 23.35 0.44 2.00
N LYS A 166 23.40 1.77 1.86
CA LYS A 166 23.78 2.72 2.91
C LYS A 166 22.55 3.35 3.55
N SER A 167 21.50 3.56 2.76
CA SER A 167 20.22 4.15 3.14
C SER A 167 19.05 3.53 2.38
N ASP A 168 17.82 3.88 2.75
CA ASP A 168 16.61 3.42 2.04
C ASP A 168 16.56 3.87 0.57
N VAL A 169 17.26 4.96 0.21
CA VAL A 169 17.36 5.43 -1.18
C VAL A 169 17.99 4.37 -2.08
N ASP A 170 18.96 3.62 -1.55
CA ASP A 170 19.64 2.54 -2.29
C ASP A 170 18.70 1.32 -2.48
N CYS A 171 17.65 1.20 -1.67
CA CYS A 171 16.60 0.18 -1.77
C CYS A 171 15.41 0.67 -2.61
N GLY A 172 15.68 1.52 -3.61
CA GLY A 172 14.65 2.14 -4.44
C GLY A 172 13.79 3.16 -3.69
N GLY A 173 14.24 3.64 -2.52
CA GLY A 173 13.51 4.61 -1.69
C GLY A 173 12.50 4.00 -0.73
N LEU A 174 12.34 2.68 -0.67
CA LEU A 174 11.40 2.03 0.25
C LEU A 174 11.83 2.26 1.71
N ARG A 175 11.03 3.00 2.45
CA ARG A 175 11.34 3.39 3.84
C ARG A 175 11.42 2.18 4.76
N GLY A 176 12.49 2.11 5.57
CA GLY A 176 12.75 1.03 6.52
C GLY A 176 13.27 -0.26 5.88
N ALA A 177 13.56 -0.26 4.57
CA ALA A 177 14.07 -1.42 3.87
C ALA A 177 15.57 -1.65 4.11
N CYS A 178 16.39 -0.59 4.27
CA CYS A 178 17.82 -0.78 4.48
C CYS A 178 18.10 -1.26 5.91
N THR A 179 18.71 -2.44 6.04
CA THR A 179 19.02 -3.04 7.34
C THR A 179 20.34 -2.53 7.92
N ASN A 180 20.54 -2.75 9.23
CA ASN A 180 21.80 -2.42 9.90
C ASN A 180 22.99 -3.23 9.34
N GLN A 181 22.71 -4.39 8.74
CA GLN A 181 23.68 -5.26 8.07
C GLN A 181 24.01 -4.78 6.63
N LYS A 182 23.54 -3.59 6.25
CA LYS A 182 23.86 -2.92 4.97
C LYS A 182 23.35 -3.66 3.73
N TYR A 183 22.18 -4.27 3.83
CA TYR A 183 21.43 -4.79 2.68
C TYR A 183 19.94 -4.44 2.76
N CYS A 184 19.29 -4.44 1.61
CA CYS A 184 17.86 -4.18 1.46
C CYS A 184 17.03 -5.40 1.87
N ASP A 185 16.13 -5.20 2.81
CA ASP A 185 15.07 -6.13 3.18
C ASP A 185 13.72 -5.50 2.81
N CYS A 186 13.25 -5.81 1.60
CA CYS A 186 12.04 -5.23 1.04
C CYS A 186 10.79 -5.70 1.79
N ASP A 187 10.78 -6.95 2.26
CA ASP A 187 9.68 -7.48 3.08
C ASP A 187 9.53 -6.70 4.39
N LYS A 188 10.66 -6.42 5.05
CA LYS A 188 10.70 -5.54 6.22
C LYS A 188 10.22 -4.12 5.89
N GLY A 189 10.68 -3.53 4.78
CA GLY A 189 10.23 -2.21 4.34
C GLY A 189 8.72 -2.13 4.14
N PHE A 190 8.12 -3.12 3.50
CA PHE A 190 6.66 -3.19 3.33
C PHE A 190 5.92 -3.41 4.66
N LYS A 191 6.49 -4.18 5.59
CA LYS A 191 5.94 -4.30 6.95
C LYS A 191 5.98 -2.97 7.71
N CYS A 192 7.06 -2.21 7.59
CA CYS A 192 7.16 -0.86 8.14
C CYS A 192 6.14 0.12 7.54
N ALA A 193 5.72 -0.13 6.30
CA ALA A 193 4.66 0.61 5.62
C ALA A 193 3.23 0.22 6.04
N GLY A 194 3.07 -0.76 6.93
CA GLY A 194 1.77 -1.25 7.40
C GLY A 194 1.16 -2.37 6.55
N LEU A 195 1.92 -2.96 5.62
CA LEU A 195 1.50 -4.13 4.84
C LEU A 195 1.93 -5.41 5.56
N LYS A 196 1.34 -6.56 5.19
CA LYS A 196 1.73 -7.85 5.80
C LYS A 196 3.08 -8.38 5.32
N GLY A 197 3.65 -7.77 4.29
CA GLY A 197 4.91 -8.15 3.66
C GLY A 197 4.88 -7.94 2.15
N ILE A 198 5.86 -8.48 1.45
CA ILE A 198 6.02 -8.31 0.00
C ILE A 198 4.87 -8.91 -0.81
N PHE A 199 4.32 -10.04 -0.40
CA PHE A 199 3.18 -10.66 -1.10
C PHE A 199 1.91 -9.82 -1.01
N ASP A 200 1.67 -9.20 0.13
CA ASP A 200 0.53 -8.30 0.33
C ASP A 200 0.70 -7.03 -0.52
N ALA A 201 1.92 -6.49 -0.57
CA ALA A 201 2.26 -5.38 -1.46
C ALA A 201 2.01 -5.74 -2.93
N LEU A 202 2.43 -6.92 -3.39
CA LEU A 202 2.23 -7.37 -4.77
C LEU A 202 0.75 -7.48 -5.17
N LEU A 203 -0.12 -7.85 -4.23
CA LEU A 203 -1.55 -8.03 -4.48
C LEU A 203 -2.35 -6.73 -4.37
N THR A 204 -1.88 -5.77 -3.59
CA THR A 204 -2.67 -4.57 -3.23
C THR A 204 -2.07 -3.26 -3.72
N VAL A 205 -0.75 -3.16 -3.87
CA VAL A 205 -0.03 -1.91 -4.14
C VAL A 205 0.74 -1.97 -5.46
N CYS A 206 1.60 -2.96 -5.64
CA CYS A 206 2.52 -3.04 -6.76
C CYS A 206 1.76 -3.17 -8.08
N ASN A 207 2.08 -2.29 -9.04
CA ASN A 207 1.44 -2.26 -10.36
C ASN A 207 -0.08 -2.03 -10.32
N ARG A 208 -0.62 -1.57 -9.18
CA ARG A 208 -2.08 -1.45 -8.93
C ARG A 208 -2.46 -0.09 -8.35
N LYS A 209 -1.75 0.35 -7.32
CA LYS A 209 -2.04 1.62 -6.65
C LYS A 209 -1.50 2.77 -7.49
N GLU A 210 -2.36 3.76 -7.78
CA GLU A 210 -1.96 4.99 -8.45
C GLU A 210 -0.84 5.71 -7.69
N CYS A 211 0.15 6.15 -8.45
CA CYS A 211 1.33 6.82 -7.96
C CYS A 211 1.28 8.29 -8.36
N LYS A 212 1.37 9.17 -7.36
CA LYS A 212 1.57 10.61 -7.61
C LYS A 212 3.06 10.90 -7.55
N PRO A 213 3.68 11.38 -8.64
CA PRO A 213 5.10 11.73 -8.65
C PRO A 213 5.38 12.81 -7.60
N ASN A 214 6.59 12.79 -7.04
CA ASN A 214 7.07 13.72 -6.01
C ASN A 214 6.30 13.72 -4.68
N LYS A 215 5.41 12.75 -4.47
CA LYS A 215 4.72 12.52 -3.19
C LYS A 215 5.09 11.14 -2.65
N SER A 216 4.94 10.94 -1.34
CA SER A 216 5.20 9.66 -0.66
C SER A 216 4.16 8.57 -0.94
N SER A 217 3.59 8.54 -2.15
CA SER A 217 2.39 7.78 -2.54
C SER A 217 2.59 6.25 -2.52
N CYS A 218 3.84 5.80 -2.60
CA CYS A 218 4.25 4.40 -2.65
C CYS A 218 5.28 4.06 -1.57
N PHE A 219 5.16 4.66 -0.37
CA PHE A 219 6.06 4.40 0.76
C PHE A 219 7.53 4.76 0.48
N GLY A 220 7.75 5.66 -0.49
CA GLY A 220 9.06 6.11 -0.94
C GLY A 220 9.55 5.46 -2.24
N LEU A 221 8.88 4.40 -2.72
CA LEU A 221 9.17 3.80 -4.02
C LEU A 221 8.80 4.74 -5.18
N PRO A 222 9.48 4.63 -6.33
CA PRO A 222 9.14 5.37 -7.54
C PRO A 222 7.85 4.84 -8.19
N CYS A 223 7.32 5.64 -9.12
CA CYS A 223 6.25 5.19 -10.02
C CYS A 223 6.83 4.33 -11.15
N ASN A 224 5.99 3.52 -11.78
CA ASN A 224 6.32 2.90 -13.06
C ASN A 224 6.28 3.96 -14.16
N ASP A 225 7.41 4.14 -14.82
CA ASP A 225 7.54 5.00 -15.98
C ASP A 225 7.22 4.19 -17.25
N GLY A 226 6.60 4.85 -18.22
CA GLY A 226 6.46 4.40 -19.59
C GLY A 226 7.37 5.18 -20.52
N ILE A 227 7.19 4.94 -21.82
CA ILE A 227 7.82 5.69 -22.90
C ILE A 227 6.74 6.30 -23.78
N CYS A 228 7.01 7.50 -24.29
CA CYS A 228 6.12 8.17 -25.22
C CYS A 228 6.15 7.51 -26.60
N THR A 229 4.99 7.13 -27.11
CA THR A 229 4.76 6.78 -28.50
C THR A 229 4.03 7.93 -29.19
N CYS A 230 4.68 8.52 -30.18
CA CYS A 230 4.09 9.57 -30.99
C CYS A 230 3.38 8.93 -32.18
N ALA A 231 2.15 9.36 -32.47
CA ALA A 231 1.57 9.05 -33.76
C ALA A 231 2.50 9.62 -34.84
N SER A 232 2.91 8.79 -35.80
CA SER A 232 3.58 9.28 -37.01
C SER A 232 2.66 10.32 -37.62
N GLN A 233 3.05 11.60 -37.56
CA GLN A 233 2.30 12.65 -38.23
C GLN A 233 2.32 12.30 -39.73
N PRO A 234 1.16 12.15 -40.38
CA PRO A 234 1.08 11.86 -41.81
C PRO A 234 1.66 13.00 -42.65
#